data_AF-A0A2G1XME0-F1
#
_entry.id   AF-A0A2G1XME0-F1
#
_cell.length_a   1.000
_cell.length_b   1.000
_cell.length_c   1.000
_cell.angle_alpha   90.00
_cell.angle_beta   90.00
_cell.angle_gamma   90.00
#
_symmetry.space_group_name_H-M   'P 1'
#
loop_
_entity.id
_entity.type
_entity.pdbx_description
1 polymer ?
#
loop_
_entity_poly.entity_id
_entity_poly.type
_entity_poly.pdbx_seq_one_letter_code
_entity_poly.pdbx_strand_id
1 'polypeptide(L)'
;MPSAAPGVLRVRPLTGEATASYVHRLATAYRLTLPQLLDGAGITLSGHGTLPTAELHLSPAACHNLAALTRIPLPHLTRALPRLAPNDDAHHIATAAHWKRHEAAQQPVRACTLCTRHRSHDATDTAWTHRPPHRLVCPRHHQATPDPRLTSTVRTWAVPELAAAHHAHQRLLRHPRAATAWTAARAITTRWYDHQQHLTDRSHTRLNQLYATNPHLTTTGSASPALLARDLITYPETVALARALATLPNRPHRDTGNALNLIAHRLGLPRLPLNANDPLQAFLTHTRH
;
A
#
# COMPACT_ATOMS: atom_id res chain seq x y z
N MET A 1 6.86 18.56 38.23
CA MET A 1 6.08 18.07 37.08
C MET A 1 6.19 16.56 37.06
N PRO A 2 5.13 15.78 37.32
CA PRO A 2 5.24 14.33 37.28
C PRO A 2 5.42 13.89 35.82
N SER A 3 6.48 13.13 35.58
CA SER A 3 6.75 12.47 34.29
C SER A 3 5.59 11.55 33.95
N ALA A 4 4.98 11.72 32.77
CA ALA A 4 3.94 10.82 32.30
C ALA A 4 4.54 9.40 32.21
N ALA A 5 3.96 8.45 32.95
CA ALA A 5 4.42 7.07 32.91
C ALA A 5 4.44 6.57 31.45
N PRO A 6 5.53 5.91 31.00
CA PRO A 6 5.60 5.33 29.66
C PRO A 6 4.35 4.48 29.35
N GLY A 7 3.64 4.79 28.26
CA GLY A 7 2.45 4.08 27.80
C GLY A 7 1.09 4.71 28.11
N VAL A 8 1.00 5.94 28.65
CA VAL A 8 -0.29 6.64 28.87
C VAL A 8 -0.95 7.04 27.55
N LEU A 9 -0.17 7.47 26.57
CA LEU A 9 -0.67 7.83 25.24
C LEU A 9 -0.62 6.58 24.38
N ARG A 10 -1.75 5.85 24.33
CA ARG A 10 -1.92 4.56 23.64
C ARG A 10 -1.93 4.72 22.11
N VAL A 11 -0.87 5.28 21.53
CA VAL A 11 -0.68 5.31 20.07
C VAL A 11 -0.62 3.89 19.58
N ARG A 12 -1.55 3.52 18.69
CA ARG A 12 -1.60 2.18 18.11
C ARG A 12 -0.98 2.20 16.71
N PRO A 13 -0.18 1.19 16.34
CA PRO A 13 0.35 1.10 14.99
C PRO A 13 -0.79 0.89 13.99
N LEU A 14 -0.62 1.44 12.79
CA LEU A 14 -1.44 1.10 11.63
C LEU A 14 -0.98 -0.24 11.07
N THR A 15 -1.87 -0.97 10.40
CA THR A 15 -1.46 -2.22 9.76
C THR A 15 -0.62 -1.95 8.51
N GLY A 16 0.59 -2.49 8.49
CA GLY A 16 1.56 -2.24 7.42
C GLY A 16 2.33 -0.94 7.61
N GLU A 17 2.36 -0.35 8.80
CA GLU A 17 3.07 0.91 9.04
C GLU A 17 4.58 0.73 8.95
N ALA A 18 5.27 1.73 8.42
CA ALA A 18 6.74 1.81 8.50
C ALA A 18 7.15 1.96 9.96
N THR A 19 8.21 1.27 10.38
CA THR A 19 8.67 1.29 11.77
C THR A 19 9.07 2.71 12.19
N ALA A 20 9.81 3.41 11.34
CA ALA A 20 10.16 4.82 11.54
C ALA A 20 8.91 5.72 11.69
N SER A 21 7.86 5.48 10.90
CA SER A 21 6.60 6.24 11.00
C SER A 21 5.93 6.05 12.36
N TYR A 22 5.82 4.80 12.81
CA TYR A 22 5.18 4.50 14.09
C TYR A 22 5.95 5.11 15.26
N VAL A 23 7.29 4.97 15.30
CA VAL A 23 8.12 5.53 16.37
C VAL A 23 8.09 7.06 16.35
N HIS A 24 8.04 7.69 15.17
CA HIS A 24 7.90 9.14 15.08
C HIS A 24 6.55 9.62 15.63
N ARG A 25 5.45 8.91 15.33
CA ARG A 25 4.12 9.22 15.90
C ARG A 25 4.08 9.05 17.42
N LEU A 26 4.78 8.04 17.95
CA LEU A 26 4.97 7.90 19.40
C LEU A 26 5.69 9.12 19.96
N ALA A 27 6.81 9.52 19.37
CA ALA A 27 7.59 10.66 19.82
C ALA A 27 6.74 11.95 19.81
N THR A 28 5.99 12.20 18.74
CA THR A 28 5.04 13.31 18.64
C THR A 28 4.00 13.27 19.75
N ALA A 29 3.38 12.11 20.02
CA ALA A 29 2.39 11.98 21.08
C ALA A 29 2.99 12.32 22.45
N TYR A 30 4.19 11.81 22.76
CA TYR A 30 4.90 12.14 24.00
C TYR A 30 5.54 13.53 24.01
N ARG A 31 5.41 14.32 22.94
CA ARG A 31 6.08 15.62 22.76
C ARG A 31 7.61 15.55 22.92
N LEU A 32 8.18 14.44 22.47
CA LEU A 32 9.61 14.19 22.44
C LEU A 32 10.12 14.23 21.00
N THR A 33 11.41 14.52 20.85
CA THR A 33 12.11 14.19 19.60
C THR A 33 12.30 12.68 19.50
N LEU A 34 12.51 12.17 18.28
CA LEU A 34 12.79 10.74 18.07
C LEU A 34 14.01 10.25 18.88
N PRO A 35 15.16 10.95 18.90
CA PRO A 35 16.30 10.55 19.74
C PRO A 35 15.95 10.49 21.22
N GLN A 36 15.23 11.48 21.77
CA GLN A 36 14.83 11.49 23.18
C GLN A 36 13.92 10.32 23.55
N LEU A 37 12.97 9.97 22.68
CA LEU A 37 12.09 8.82 22.91
C LEU A 37 12.90 7.50 22.95
N LEU A 38 13.82 7.32 21.99
CA LEU A 38 14.63 6.11 21.89
C LEU A 38 15.62 5.99 23.05
N ASP A 39 16.26 7.08 23.43
CA ASP A 39 17.17 7.15 24.59
C ASP A 39 16.42 6.81 25.89
N GLY A 40 15.22 7.39 26.09
CA GLY A 40 14.34 7.05 27.21
C GLY A 40 13.87 5.58 27.23
N ALA A 41 13.98 4.87 26.11
CA ALA A 41 13.71 3.43 26.00
C ALA A 41 14.99 2.58 26.06
N GLY A 42 16.16 3.17 26.31
CA GLY A 42 17.45 2.49 26.31
C GLY A 42 17.88 1.98 24.94
N ILE A 43 17.47 2.65 23.86
CA ILE A 43 17.78 2.28 22.48
C ILE A 43 18.73 3.32 21.88
N THR A 44 19.96 2.92 21.58
CA THR A 44 20.95 3.81 20.96
C THR A 44 20.64 4.00 19.48
N LEU A 45 20.40 5.24 19.06
CA LEU A 45 20.16 5.59 17.66
C LEU A 45 21.47 5.94 16.94
N SER A 46 21.74 5.31 15.79
CA SER A 46 22.85 5.65 14.91
C SER A 46 22.39 6.18 13.54
N GLY A 47 23.12 7.18 13.05
CA GLY A 47 22.85 7.85 11.78
C GLY A 47 21.59 8.73 11.80
N HIS A 48 21.21 9.21 10.61
CA HIS A 48 20.06 10.07 10.40
C HIS A 48 19.25 9.59 9.19
N GLY A 49 17.94 9.86 9.20
CA GLY A 49 17.05 9.52 8.10
C GLY A 49 15.78 10.34 8.12
N THR A 50 15.15 10.45 6.95
CA THR A 50 13.94 11.25 6.75
C THR A 50 12.83 10.38 6.18
N LEU A 51 11.67 10.44 6.79
CA LEU A 51 10.45 9.82 6.26
C LEU A 51 10.01 10.56 4.98
N PRO A 52 9.50 9.87 3.94
CA PRO A 52 9.36 8.41 3.82
C PRO A 52 10.60 7.70 3.23
N THR A 53 11.70 8.41 3.00
CA THR A 53 12.85 7.91 2.23
C THR A 53 13.78 6.96 3.00
N ALA A 54 13.61 6.85 4.32
CA ALA A 54 14.39 5.97 5.17
C ALA A 54 13.51 5.23 6.17
N GLU A 55 13.94 4.02 6.53
CA GLU A 55 13.35 3.15 7.54
C GLU A 55 14.25 3.08 8.78
N LEU A 56 13.63 2.84 9.92
CA LEU A 56 14.33 2.59 11.18
C LEU A 56 14.40 1.08 11.41
N HIS A 57 15.62 0.54 11.39
CA HIS A 57 15.89 -0.87 11.69
C HIS A 57 16.31 -1.01 13.14
N LEU A 58 15.66 -1.92 13.87
CA LEU A 58 15.91 -2.17 15.30
C LEU A 58 16.59 -3.54 15.47
N SER A 59 17.52 -3.62 16.41
CA SER A 59 18.04 -4.91 16.88
C SER A 59 16.95 -5.70 17.63
N PRO A 60 17.09 -7.03 17.79
CA PRO A 60 16.13 -7.83 18.54
C PRO A 60 15.85 -7.28 19.95
N ALA A 61 16.89 -6.82 20.68
CA ALA A 61 16.74 -6.21 22.00
C ALA A 61 15.96 -4.88 21.92
N ALA A 62 16.25 -4.03 20.93
CA ALA A 62 15.53 -2.78 20.74
C ALA A 62 14.03 -3.00 20.41
N CYS A 63 13.69 -4.06 19.67
CA CYS A 63 12.31 -4.45 19.43
C CYS A 63 11.57 -4.82 20.73
N HIS A 64 12.23 -5.51 21.67
CA HIS A 64 11.65 -5.82 22.99
C HIS A 64 11.47 -4.56 23.84
N ASN A 65 12.44 -3.64 23.84
CA ASN A 65 12.31 -2.37 24.55
C ASN A 65 11.16 -1.52 23.99
N LEU A 66 11.00 -1.47 22.66
CA LEU A 66 9.86 -0.80 22.02
C LEU A 66 8.52 -1.46 22.41
N ALA A 67 8.46 -2.79 22.48
CA ALA A 67 7.28 -3.52 22.93
C ALA A 67 6.92 -3.18 24.39
N ALA A 68 7.93 -3.14 25.27
CA ALA A 68 7.77 -2.76 26.67
C ALA A 68 7.29 -1.30 26.81
N LEU A 69 7.94 -0.36 26.11
CA LEU A 69 7.60 1.07 26.08
C LEU A 69 6.14 1.29 25.67
N THR A 70 5.69 0.58 24.63
CA THR A 70 4.35 0.75 24.06
C THR A 70 3.28 -0.08 24.76
N ARG A 71 3.69 -1.03 25.61
CA ARG A 71 2.82 -2.06 26.20
C ARG A 71 2.02 -2.84 25.15
N ILE A 72 2.61 -3.04 23.96
CA ILE A 72 2.05 -3.87 22.90
C ILE A 72 2.93 -5.11 22.77
N PRO A 73 2.37 -6.33 22.88
CA PRO A 73 3.14 -7.56 22.71
C PRO A 73 3.92 -7.55 21.39
N LEU A 74 5.18 -7.99 21.41
CA LEU A 74 6.04 -8.01 20.23
C LEU A 74 5.39 -8.70 19.01
N PRO A 75 4.69 -9.85 19.14
CA PRO A 75 3.98 -10.47 18.01
C PRO A 75 2.89 -9.59 17.38
N HIS A 76 2.30 -8.67 18.14
CA HIS A 76 1.31 -7.73 17.62
C HIS A 76 1.98 -6.56 16.91
N LEU A 77 3.13 -6.10 17.42
CA LEU A 77 3.94 -5.09 16.74
C LEU A 77 4.51 -5.62 15.43
N THR A 78 5.10 -6.81 15.39
CA THR A 78 5.67 -7.38 14.15
C THR A 78 4.60 -7.63 13.08
N ARG A 79 3.37 -7.98 13.47
CA ARG A 79 2.25 -8.09 12.54
C ARG A 79 1.82 -6.73 11.95
N ALA A 80 1.93 -5.66 12.74
CA ALA A 80 1.53 -4.33 12.30
C ALA A 80 2.66 -3.61 11.54
N LEU A 81 3.92 -3.88 11.87
CA LEU A 81 5.13 -3.23 11.37
C LEU A 81 5.96 -4.26 10.56
N PRO A 82 5.74 -4.36 9.23
CA PRO A 82 6.29 -5.46 8.43
C PRO A 82 7.82 -5.54 8.43
N ARG A 83 8.49 -4.40 8.66
CA ARG A 83 9.96 -4.28 8.70
C ARG A 83 10.54 -4.21 10.12
N LEU A 84 9.72 -4.46 11.15
CA LEU A 84 10.20 -4.59 12.54
C LEU A 84 10.88 -5.94 12.77
N ALA A 85 10.62 -6.94 11.93
CA ALA A 85 11.23 -8.26 12.07
C ALA A 85 12.76 -8.11 12.19
N PRO A 86 13.38 -8.74 13.19
CA PRO A 86 14.81 -8.63 13.40
C PRO A 86 15.53 -9.07 12.12
N ASN A 87 16.40 -8.21 11.62
CA ASN A 87 17.27 -8.58 10.52
C ASN A 87 18.23 -9.66 11.06
N ASP A 88 18.35 -10.80 10.38
CA ASP A 88 19.28 -11.90 10.74
C ASP A 88 20.76 -11.48 10.62
N ASP A 89 21.02 -10.26 10.19
CA ASP A 89 22.36 -9.69 10.06
C ASP A 89 22.95 -9.38 11.44
N ALA A 90 23.67 -10.39 11.95
CA ALA A 90 24.74 -10.36 12.95
C ALA A 90 24.35 -9.96 14.38
N HIS A 91 24.50 -10.90 15.33
CA HIS A 91 25.27 -10.83 16.60
C HIS A 91 25.37 -9.51 17.39
N HIS A 92 24.50 -8.53 17.17
CA HIS A 92 24.49 -7.27 17.88
C HIS A 92 23.74 -7.45 19.20
N ILE A 93 24.51 -7.72 20.25
CA ILE A 93 24.05 -7.74 21.65
C ILE A 93 23.52 -6.35 22.06
N ALA A 94 23.97 -5.29 21.37
CA ALA A 94 23.56 -3.92 21.66
C ALA A 94 22.09 -3.64 21.32
N THR A 95 21.41 -2.96 22.24
CA THR A 95 20.07 -2.39 22.04
C THR A 95 20.17 -1.15 21.18
N ALA A 96 20.11 -1.32 19.86
CA ALA A 96 20.40 -0.27 18.89
C ALA A 96 19.32 -0.13 17.81
N ALA A 97 19.21 1.07 17.26
CA ALA A 97 18.44 1.38 16.08
C ALA A 97 19.31 2.14 15.08
N HIS A 98 19.16 1.84 13.78
CA HIS A 98 19.91 2.52 12.73
C HIS A 98 19.00 2.84 11.53
N TRP A 99 19.37 3.88 10.79
CA TRP A 99 18.65 4.27 9.59
C TRP A 99 19.11 3.50 8.36
N LYS A 100 18.14 3.00 7.57
CA LYS A 100 18.38 2.41 6.25
C LYS A 100 17.59 3.17 5.18
N ARG A 101 18.26 3.62 4.12
CA ARG A 101 17.60 4.29 3.00
C ARG A 101 16.73 3.30 2.22
N HIS A 102 15.55 3.75 1.80
CA HIS A 102 14.69 3.03 0.88
C HIS A 102 15.07 3.28 -0.57
N GLU A 103 15.06 2.21 -1.36
CA GLU A 103 14.90 2.33 -2.81
C GLU A 103 13.54 2.95 -3.15
N ALA A 104 13.45 3.69 -4.25
CA ALA A 104 12.23 4.39 -4.64
C ALA A 104 10.99 3.49 -4.72
N ALA A 105 11.14 2.27 -5.27
CA ALA A 105 10.05 1.30 -5.40
C ALA A 105 9.57 0.71 -4.06
N GLN A 106 10.38 0.85 -3.00
CA GLN A 106 10.11 0.31 -1.67
C GLN A 106 9.60 1.35 -0.68
N GLN A 107 9.54 2.62 -1.09
CA GLN A 107 9.12 3.70 -0.21
C GLN A 107 7.66 3.51 0.23
N PRO A 108 7.37 3.69 1.54
CA PRO A 108 6.01 3.65 2.02
C PRO A 108 5.21 4.85 1.51
N VAL A 109 3.90 4.69 1.41
CA VAL A 109 2.97 5.74 0.96
C VAL A 109 2.22 6.34 2.15
N ARG A 110 1.72 7.58 2.02
CA ARG A 110 0.89 8.20 3.07
C ARG A 110 -0.30 7.32 3.42
N ALA A 111 -0.52 7.09 4.70
CA ALA A 111 -1.73 6.44 5.19
C ALA A 111 -2.94 7.38 5.15
N CYS A 112 -4.14 6.82 5.34
CA CYS A 112 -5.35 7.62 5.51
C CYS A 112 -5.25 8.51 6.76
N THR A 113 -5.43 9.82 6.60
CA THR A 113 -5.25 10.81 7.66
C THR A 113 -6.23 10.62 8.81
N LEU A 114 -7.49 10.26 8.53
CA LEU A 114 -8.49 10.00 9.55
C LEU A 114 -8.22 8.72 10.35
N CYS A 115 -7.72 7.67 9.68
CA CYS A 115 -7.26 6.46 10.38
C CYS A 115 -6.06 6.77 11.28
N THR A 116 -5.10 7.58 10.79
CA THR A 116 -3.93 7.98 11.56
C THR A 116 -4.34 8.77 12.81
N ARG A 117 -5.15 9.83 12.64
CA ARG A 117 -5.67 10.64 13.76
C ARG A 117 -6.32 9.77 14.83
N HIS A 118 -7.23 8.90 14.41
CA HIS A 118 -7.90 7.97 15.32
C HIS A 118 -6.91 7.06 16.08
N ARG A 119 -5.88 6.54 15.42
CA ARG A 119 -4.87 5.67 16.02
C ARG A 119 -3.79 6.40 16.82
N SER A 120 -3.68 7.71 16.63
CA SER A 120 -2.75 8.61 17.33
C SER A 120 -3.42 9.43 18.43
N HIS A 121 -4.72 9.26 18.67
CA HIS A 121 -5.48 10.15 19.55
C HIS A 121 -5.30 11.63 19.18
N ASP A 122 -5.43 11.94 17.89
CA ASP A 122 -5.31 13.28 17.29
C ASP A 122 -3.95 13.96 17.44
N ALA A 123 -2.93 13.30 18.00
CA ALA A 123 -1.58 13.86 18.11
C ALA A 123 -0.94 14.17 16.75
N THR A 124 -1.33 13.45 15.70
CA THR A 124 -0.87 13.65 14.33
C THR A 124 -1.79 12.95 13.34
N ASP A 125 -1.79 13.43 12.10
CA ASP A 125 -2.49 12.82 10.96
C ASP A 125 -1.55 12.20 9.93
N THR A 126 -0.25 12.26 10.21
CA THR A 126 0.82 11.82 9.33
C THR A 126 1.31 10.43 9.73
N ALA A 127 1.19 9.50 8.79
CA ALA A 127 1.77 8.17 8.89
C ALA A 127 2.12 7.63 7.50
N TRP A 128 3.06 6.71 7.46
CA TRP A 128 3.55 6.07 6.23
C TRP A 128 3.42 4.55 6.35
N THR A 129 2.86 3.92 5.31
CA THR A 129 2.57 2.48 5.30
C THR A 129 3.17 1.80 4.08
N HIS A 130 3.80 0.65 4.30
CA HIS A 130 4.10 -0.36 3.28
C HIS A 130 2.79 -0.99 2.85
N ARG A 131 2.20 -0.43 1.79
CA ARG A 131 0.84 -0.77 1.40
C ARG A 131 0.85 -1.97 0.44
N PRO A 132 0.20 -3.09 0.81
CA PRO A 132 -0.01 -4.17 -0.14
C PRO A 132 -1.08 -3.76 -1.18
N PRO A 133 -1.07 -4.34 -2.39
CA PRO A 133 -1.95 -3.91 -3.48
C PRO A 133 -3.45 -3.98 -3.16
N HIS A 134 -3.86 -4.88 -2.26
CA HIS A 134 -5.26 -5.02 -1.83
C HIS A 134 -5.75 -3.93 -0.87
N ARG A 135 -4.88 -3.04 -0.41
CA ARG A 135 -5.23 -1.91 0.46
C ARG A 135 -4.99 -0.56 -0.21
N LEU A 136 -5.10 -0.50 -1.54
CA LEU A 136 -4.83 0.70 -2.33
C LEU A 136 -5.59 1.93 -1.83
N VAL A 137 -6.85 1.73 -1.40
CA VAL A 137 -7.76 2.76 -0.90
C VAL A 137 -8.23 2.45 0.51
N CYS A 138 -8.54 3.49 1.28
CA CYS A 138 -9.32 3.43 2.50
C CYS A 138 -10.80 3.66 2.14
N PRO A 139 -11.63 2.60 2.05
CA PRO A 139 -13.04 2.76 1.65
C PRO A 139 -13.86 3.50 2.70
N ARG A 140 -13.48 3.41 3.99
CA ARG A 140 -14.20 4.07 5.10
C ARG A 140 -14.13 5.59 5.05
N HIS A 141 -12.98 6.12 4.64
CA HIS A 141 -12.71 7.57 4.66
C HIS A 141 -12.51 8.15 3.25
N HIS A 142 -12.71 7.32 2.22
CA HIS A 142 -12.54 7.70 0.82
C HIS A 142 -11.21 8.42 0.55
N GLN A 143 -10.11 7.80 0.98
CA GLN A 143 -8.75 8.33 0.79
C GLN A 143 -7.82 7.27 0.21
N ALA A 144 -6.86 7.69 -0.59
CA ALA A 144 -5.82 6.84 -1.15
C ALA A 144 -4.52 7.63 -1.34
N THR A 145 -3.41 6.89 -1.39
CA THR A 145 -2.10 7.43 -1.79
C THR A 145 -1.44 6.38 -2.66
N PRO A 146 -1.68 6.40 -3.98
CA PRO A 146 -1.21 5.35 -4.88
C PRO A 146 0.31 5.35 -5.11
N ASP A 147 0.98 6.49 -4.92
CA ASP A 147 2.39 6.66 -5.25
C ASP A 147 3.17 7.27 -4.07
N PRO A 148 4.41 6.81 -3.77
CA PRO A 148 5.22 7.32 -2.66
C PRO A 148 5.65 8.78 -2.83
N ARG A 149 5.63 9.32 -4.05
CA ARG A 149 5.93 10.73 -4.33
C ARG A 149 4.83 11.68 -3.83
N LEU A 150 3.64 11.16 -3.54
CA LEU A 150 2.54 11.95 -2.99
C LEU A 150 2.73 12.14 -1.47
N THR A 151 2.89 13.38 -1.06
CA THR A 151 3.00 13.77 0.36
C THR A 151 1.64 14.00 1.03
N SER A 152 0.56 14.05 0.23
CA SER A 152 -0.82 14.19 0.68
C SER A 152 -1.70 13.05 0.15
N THR A 153 -2.82 12.82 0.82
CA THR A 153 -3.79 11.79 0.41
C THR A 153 -4.74 12.34 -0.64
N VAL A 154 -5.04 11.53 -1.66
CA VAL A 154 -6.07 11.76 -2.66
C VAL A 154 -7.43 11.37 -2.10
N ARG A 155 -8.42 12.25 -2.23
CA ARG A 155 -9.84 11.98 -1.94
C ARG A 155 -10.44 11.16 -3.08
N THR A 156 -11.11 10.07 -2.75
CA THR A 156 -11.63 9.08 -3.72
C THR A 156 -13.16 8.99 -3.74
N TRP A 157 -13.87 9.88 -3.04
CA TRP A 157 -15.34 9.81 -2.92
C TRP A 157 -16.05 10.06 -4.26
N ALA A 158 -15.44 10.85 -5.16
CA ALA A 158 -15.98 11.11 -6.50
C ALA A 158 -15.82 9.93 -7.48
N VAL A 159 -15.15 8.85 -7.06
CA VAL A 159 -14.92 7.64 -7.87
C VAL A 159 -15.34 6.41 -7.05
N PRO A 160 -16.65 6.16 -6.88
CA PRO A 160 -17.18 5.10 -6.03
C PRO A 160 -16.74 3.68 -6.46
N GLU A 161 -16.38 3.50 -7.73
CA GLU A 161 -15.84 2.26 -8.28
C GLU A 161 -14.58 1.80 -7.55
N LEU A 162 -13.80 2.73 -6.98
CA LEU A 162 -12.60 2.39 -6.19
C LEU A 162 -12.95 1.67 -4.89
N ALA A 163 -14.02 2.08 -4.22
CA ALA A 163 -14.51 1.41 -3.02
C ALA A 163 -15.09 0.03 -3.37
N ALA A 164 -15.88 -0.07 -4.45
CA ALA A 164 -16.40 -1.34 -4.92
C ALA A 164 -15.27 -2.33 -5.30
N ALA A 165 -14.25 -1.84 -6.02
CA ALA A 165 -13.06 -2.60 -6.38
C ALA A 165 -12.28 -3.06 -5.14
N HIS A 166 -12.17 -2.21 -4.11
CA HIS A 166 -11.55 -2.60 -2.85
C HIS A 166 -12.24 -3.81 -2.23
N HIS A 167 -13.57 -3.76 -2.07
CA HIS A 167 -14.32 -4.88 -1.51
C HIS A 167 -14.23 -6.14 -2.39
N ALA A 168 -14.25 -5.99 -3.72
CA ALA A 168 -14.06 -7.09 -4.65
C ALA A 168 -12.66 -7.72 -4.51
N HIS A 169 -11.62 -6.93 -4.29
CA HIS A 169 -10.27 -7.40 -4.05
C HIS A 169 -10.20 -8.16 -2.71
N GLN A 170 -10.80 -7.65 -1.63
CA GLN A 170 -10.86 -8.36 -0.35
C GLN A 170 -11.50 -9.76 -0.49
N ARG A 171 -12.53 -9.89 -1.33
CA ARG A 171 -13.13 -11.21 -1.64
C ARG A 171 -12.19 -12.09 -2.46
N LEU A 172 -11.50 -11.51 -3.45
CA LEU A 172 -10.53 -12.22 -4.28
C LEU A 172 -9.43 -12.86 -3.41
N LEU A 173 -8.96 -12.20 -2.37
CA LEU A 173 -7.88 -12.72 -1.49
C LEU A 173 -8.19 -14.07 -0.85
N ARG A 174 -9.47 -14.47 -0.78
CA ARG A 174 -9.88 -15.79 -0.27
C ARG A 174 -9.67 -16.92 -1.29
N HIS A 175 -9.39 -16.57 -2.55
CA HIS A 175 -9.20 -17.53 -3.62
C HIS A 175 -7.74 -18.05 -3.62
N PRO A 176 -7.50 -19.37 -3.78
CA PRO A 176 -6.14 -19.92 -3.75
C PRO A 176 -5.21 -19.35 -4.83
N ARG A 177 -5.79 -18.92 -5.96
CA ARG A 177 -5.05 -18.30 -7.09
C ARG A 177 -5.01 -16.76 -7.05
N ALA A 178 -5.39 -16.13 -5.94
CA ALA A 178 -5.50 -14.67 -5.87
C ALA A 178 -4.20 -13.95 -6.22
N ALA A 179 -3.08 -14.39 -5.64
CA ALA A 179 -1.78 -13.74 -5.83
C ALA A 179 -1.31 -13.82 -7.29
N THR A 180 -1.34 -15.01 -7.90
CA THR A 180 -0.92 -15.20 -9.29
C THR A 180 -1.83 -14.47 -10.27
N ALA A 181 -3.15 -14.55 -10.08
CA ALA A 181 -4.11 -13.83 -10.90
C ALA A 181 -3.96 -12.31 -10.77
N TRP A 182 -3.70 -11.80 -9.56
CA TRP A 182 -3.44 -10.37 -9.34
C TRP A 182 -2.20 -9.89 -10.08
N THR A 183 -1.07 -10.60 -9.97
CA THR A 183 0.18 -10.23 -10.64
C THR A 183 0.00 -10.17 -12.16
N ALA A 184 -0.64 -11.18 -12.74
CA ALA A 184 -0.93 -11.20 -14.18
C ALA A 184 -1.86 -10.05 -14.58
N ALA A 185 -2.97 -9.87 -13.86
CA ALA A 185 -3.93 -8.82 -14.16
C ALA A 185 -3.30 -7.42 -14.07
N ARG A 186 -2.49 -7.16 -13.04
CA ARG A 186 -1.81 -5.86 -12.88
C ARG A 186 -0.87 -5.58 -14.04
N ALA A 187 -0.09 -6.57 -14.47
CA ALA A 187 0.81 -6.42 -15.62
C ALA A 187 0.02 -6.13 -16.92
N ILE A 188 -1.05 -6.89 -17.17
CA ILE A 188 -1.94 -6.72 -18.34
C ILE A 188 -2.57 -5.33 -18.34
N THR A 189 -3.23 -4.92 -17.25
CA THR A 189 -3.93 -3.62 -17.21
C THR A 189 -2.99 -2.43 -17.22
N THR A 190 -1.78 -2.56 -16.64
CA THR A 190 -0.75 -1.53 -16.76
C THR A 190 -0.35 -1.34 -18.22
N ARG A 191 -0.11 -2.44 -18.95
CA ARG A 191 0.25 -2.38 -20.36
C ARG A 191 -0.91 -1.87 -21.23
N TRP A 192 -2.15 -2.28 -20.95
CA TRP A 192 -3.31 -1.71 -21.65
C TRP A 192 -3.41 -0.19 -21.43
N TYR A 193 -3.19 0.30 -20.21
CA TYR A 193 -3.19 1.72 -19.93
C TYR A 193 -2.04 2.46 -20.65
N ASP A 194 -0.81 1.97 -20.54
CA ASP A 194 0.37 2.60 -21.13
C ASP A 194 0.28 2.66 -22.68
N HIS A 195 -0.44 1.73 -23.30
CA HIS A 195 -0.69 1.71 -24.76
C HIS A 195 -2.11 2.19 -25.17
N GLN A 196 -2.89 2.76 -24.25
CA GLN A 196 -4.24 3.28 -24.51
C GLN A 196 -5.22 2.26 -25.14
N GLN A 197 -5.26 1.03 -24.62
CA GLN A 197 -6.09 -0.08 -25.11
C GLN A 197 -7.31 -0.38 -24.22
N HIS A 198 -8.40 -0.83 -24.86
CA HIS A 198 -9.66 -1.41 -24.32
C HIS A 198 -10.50 -0.59 -23.33
N LEU A 199 -9.88 0.24 -22.48
CA LEU A 199 -10.51 0.83 -21.27
C LEU A 199 -10.01 2.26 -20.98
N THR A 200 -9.45 2.91 -22.01
CA THR A 200 -8.84 4.26 -21.95
C THR A 200 -9.84 5.29 -21.44
N ASP A 201 -11.04 5.34 -22.02
CA ASP A 201 -12.07 6.34 -21.66
C ASP A 201 -12.47 6.26 -20.19
N ARG A 202 -12.56 5.05 -19.63
CA ARG A 202 -12.88 4.86 -18.21
C ARG A 202 -11.76 5.37 -17.31
N SER A 203 -10.52 5.09 -17.67
CA SER A 203 -9.34 5.54 -16.93
C SER A 203 -9.23 7.07 -16.96
N HIS A 204 -9.45 7.69 -18.13
CA HIS A 204 -9.48 9.14 -18.29
C HIS A 204 -10.62 9.79 -17.51
N THR A 205 -11.83 9.22 -17.56
CA THR A 205 -12.99 9.73 -16.82
C THR A 205 -12.69 9.78 -15.31
N ARG A 206 -12.15 8.70 -14.73
CA ARG A 206 -11.76 8.68 -13.31
C ARG A 206 -10.66 9.66 -13.01
N LEU A 207 -9.66 9.77 -13.88
CA LEU A 207 -8.57 10.72 -13.71
C LEU A 207 -9.10 12.16 -13.63
N ASN A 208 -10.04 12.52 -14.52
CA ASN A 208 -10.70 13.83 -14.51
C ASN A 208 -11.51 14.07 -13.22
N GLN A 209 -12.26 13.07 -12.75
CA GLN A 209 -12.97 13.14 -11.48
C GLN A 209 -12.03 13.35 -10.30
N LEU A 210 -10.90 12.63 -10.28
CA LEU A 210 -9.88 12.78 -9.24
C LEU A 210 -9.26 14.17 -9.26
N TYR A 211 -8.97 14.73 -10.44
CA TYR A 211 -8.45 16.10 -10.56
C TYR A 211 -9.42 17.14 -10.02
N ALA A 212 -10.71 17.04 -10.39
CA ALA A 212 -11.72 17.97 -9.94
C ALA A 212 -11.82 18.07 -8.41
N THR A 213 -11.62 16.94 -7.70
CA THR A 213 -11.69 16.91 -6.23
C THR A 213 -10.33 17.04 -5.52
N ASN A 214 -9.22 17.00 -6.27
CA ASN A 214 -7.86 17.02 -5.71
C ASN A 214 -6.94 17.96 -6.51
N PRO A 215 -7.10 19.29 -6.39
CA PRO A 215 -6.28 20.25 -7.14
C PRO A 215 -4.76 20.10 -6.88
N HIS A 216 -4.37 19.61 -5.71
CA HIS A 216 -2.96 19.38 -5.39
C HIS A 216 -2.28 18.30 -6.26
N LEU A 217 -3.05 17.43 -6.93
CA LEU A 217 -2.46 16.42 -7.82
C LEU A 217 -1.73 17.05 -9.01
N THR A 218 -2.21 18.19 -9.50
CA THR A 218 -1.59 18.89 -10.65
C THR A 218 -0.39 19.75 -10.26
N THR A 219 -0.23 20.04 -8.97
CA THR A 219 0.86 20.89 -8.44
C THR A 219 1.95 20.10 -7.73
N THR A 220 1.82 18.76 -7.63
CA THR A 220 2.76 17.94 -6.86
C THR A 220 3.96 17.51 -7.71
N GLY A 221 5.08 18.23 -7.55
CA GLY A 221 6.38 17.84 -8.11
C GLY A 221 6.43 17.83 -9.65
N SER A 222 7.43 17.13 -10.20
CA SER A 222 7.67 17.04 -11.65
C SER A 222 6.99 15.84 -12.32
N ALA A 223 6.35 14.95 -11.55
CA ALA A 223 5.74 13.74 -12.08
C ALA A 223 4.35 14.05 -12.66
N SER A 224 4.06 13.49 -13.84
CA SER A 224 2.72 13.59 -14.43
C SER A 224 1.66 13.08 -13.45
N PRO A 225 0.56 13.81 -13.20
CA PRO A 225 -0.48 13.36 -12.29
C PRO A 225 -1.16 12.06 -12.76
N ALA A 226 -1.17 11.81 -14.07
CA ALA A 226 -1.62 10.55 -14.66
C ALA A 226 -0.74 9.36 -14.22
N LEU A 227 0.57 9.58 -14.11
CA LEU A 227 1.50 8.56 -13.60
C LEU A 227 1.31 8.35 -12.09
N LEU A 228 1.15 9.43 -11.32
CA LEU A 228 0.93 9.36 -9.87
C LEU A 228 -0.37 8.63 -9.52
N ALA A 229 -1.42 8.82 -10.32
CA ALA A 229 -2.73 8.20 -10.10
C ALA A 229 -2.93 6.86 -10.82
N ARG A 230 -1.97 6.39 -11.65
CA ARG A 230 -2.14 5.22 -12.54
C ARG A 230 -2.69 3.98 -11.83
N ASP A 231 -2.05 3.59 -10.74
CA ASP A 231 -2.45 2.41 -9.97
C ASP A 231 -3.87 2.56 -9.41
N LEU A 232 -4.29 3.79 -9.10
CA LEU A 232 -5.63 4.08 -8.60
C LEU A 232 -6.66 4.03 -9.72
N ILE A 233 -6.41 4.69 -10.84
CA ILE A 233 -7.36 4.76 -11.96
C ILE A 233 -7.50 3.43 -12.69
N THR A 234 -6.49 2.55 -12.69
CA THR A 234 -6.59 1.21 -13.29
C THR A 234 -7.12 0.14 -12.33
N TYR A 235 -7.21 0.46 -11.03
CA TYR A 235 -7.55 -0.49 -9.96
C TYR A 235 -8.84 -1.28 -10.19
N PRO A 236 -9.98 -0.66 -10.61
CA PRO A 236 -11.22 -1.41 -10.82
C PRO A 236 -11.09 -2.50 -11.88
N GLU A 237 -10.48 -2.17 -13.01
CA GLU A 237 -10.19 -3.11 -14.11
C GLU A 237 -9.24 -4.21 -13.65
N THR A 238 -8.18 -3.87 -12.92
CA THR A 238 -7.22 -4.87 -12.43
C THR A 238 -7.91 -5.88 -11.51
N VAL A 239 -8.77 -5.42 -10.59
CA VAL A 239 -9.52 -6.32 -9.69
C VAL A 239 -10.51 -7.19 -10.47
N ALA A 240 -11.24 -6.62 -11.42
CA ALA A 240 -12.20 -7.36 -12.24
C ALA A 240 -11.49 -8.45 -13.08
N LEU A 241 -10.38 -8.10 -13.73
CA LEU A 241 -9.56 -9.04 -14.49
C LEU A 241 -8.96 -10.12 -13.59
N ALA A 242 -8.36 -9.75 -12.45
CA ALA A 242 -7.78 -10.72 -11.52
C ALA A 242 -8.83 -11.73 -11.02
N ARG A 243 -10.05 -11.29 -10.76
CA ARG A 243 -11.17 -12.18 -10.40
C ARG A 243 -11.52 -13.13 -11.55
N ALA A 244 -11.61 -12.62 -12.78
CA ALA A 244 -11.88 -13.46 -13.94
C ALA A 244 -10.80 -14.53 -14.11
N LEU A 245 -9.53 -14.12 -14.10
CA LEU A 245 -8.37 -15.01 -14.25
C LEU A 245 -8.29 -16.07 -13.14
N ALA A 246 -8.60 -15.70 -11.89
CA ALA A 246 -8.61 -16.62 -10.77
C ALA A 246 -9.65 -17.74 -10.95
N THR A 247 -10.81 -17.43 -11.53
CA THR A 247 -11.93 -18.36 -11.73
C THR A 247 -11.85 -19.19 -13.01
N LEU A 248 -10.86 -18.96 -13.87
CA LEU A 248 -10.71 -19.75 -15.10
C LEU A 248 -10.36 -21.22 -14.75
N PRO A 249 -10.97 -22.21 -15.40
CA PRO A 249 -10.66 -23.62 -15.17
C PRO A 249 -9.20 -23.96 -15.51
N ASN A 250 -8.60 -24.91 -14.77
CA ASN A 250 -7.23 -25.40 -14.98
C ASN A 250 -7.21 -26.53 -16.05
N ARG A 251 -6.92 -26.20 -17.32
CA ARG A 251 -6.55 -27.11 -18.47
C ARG A 251 -7.61 -28.12 -19.01
N PRO A 252 -7.43 -28.74 -20.21
CA PRO A 252 -6.51 -28.48 -21.34
C PRO A 252 -7.20 -27.98 -22.63
N HIS A 253 -8.51 -27.71 -22.63
CA HIS A 253 -9.22 -27.05 -23.73
C HIS A 253 -9.73 -25.70 -23.27
N ARG A 254 -8.78 -24.76 -23.12
CA ARG A 254 -9.12 -23.36 -23.04
C ARG A 254 -9.61 -22.98 -24.42
N ASP A 255 -10.93 -23.06 -24.65
CA ASP A 255 -11.51 -22.28 -25.72
C ASP A 255 -11.25 -20.82 -25.35
N THR A 256 -10.20 -20.27 -25.95
CA THR A 256 -9.79 -18.87 -25.75
C THR A 256 -10.96 -17.95 -26.01
N GLY A 257 -11.87 -18.28 -26.94
CA GLY A 257 -13.10 -17.54 -27.18
C GLY A 257 -14.00 -17.49 -25.94
N ASN A 258 -14.30 -18.64 -25.33
CA ASN A 258 -15.10 -18.70 -24.09
C ASN A 258 -14.44 -17.98 -22.92
N ALA A 259 -13.12 -18.12 -22.76
CA ALA A 259 -12.38 -17.39 -21.72
C ALA A 259 -12.44 -15.88 -21.94
N LEU A 260 -12.29 -15.41 -23.18
CA LEU A 260 -12.38 -14.00 -23.55
C LEU A 260 -13.78 -13.45 -23.36
N ASN A 261 -14.82 -14.21 -23.71
CA ASN A 261 -16.21 -13.81 -23.47
C ASN A 261 -16.49 -13.63 -21.98
N LEU A 262 -16.02 -14.56 -21.13
CA LEU A 262 -16.14 -14.43 -19.69
C LEU A 262 -15.41 -13.19 -19.17
N ILE A 263 -14.18 -12.94 -19.64
CA ILE A 263 -13.38 -11.78 -19.22
C ILE A 263 -14.05 -10.47 -19.68
N ALA A 264 -14.51 -10.39 -20.93
CA ALA A 264 -15.22 -9.24 -21.46
C ALA A 264 -16.46 -8.94 -20.61
N HIS A 265 -17.27 -9.96 -20.33
CA HIS A 265 -18.44 -9.84 -19.47
C HIS A 265 -18.07 -9.33 -18.06
N ARG A 266 -17.01 -9.87 -17.44
CA ARG A 266 -16.55 -9.42 -16.11
C ARG A 266 -16.00 -8.00 -16.11
N LEU A 267 -15.46 -7.53 -17.22
CA LEU A 267 -15.04 -6.14 -17.42
C LEU A 267 -16.19 -5.23 -17.86
N GLY A 268 -17.41 -5.76 -18.04
CA GLY A 268 -18.55 -5.00 -18.54
C GLY A 268 -18.31 -4.48 -19.96
N LEU A 269 -17.69 -5.29 -20.80
CA LEU A 269 -17.45 -5.03 -22.21
C LEU A 269 -18.30 -6.00 -23.06
N PRO A 270 -18.83 -5.55 -24.22
CA PRO A 270 -19.55 -6.43 -25.11
C PRO A 270 -18.61 -7.48 -25.73
N ARG A 271 -17.38 -7.08 -26.08
CA ARG A 271 -16.31 -7.92 -26.63
C ARG A 271 -14.95 -7.33 -26.27
N LEU A 272 -13.89 -8.15 -26.33
CA LEU A 272 -12.50 -7.74 -26.18
C LEU A 272 -11.75 -8.03 -27.50
N PRO A 273 -11.57 -7.03 -28.37
CA PRO A 273 -10.87 -7.23 -29.64
C PRO A 273 -9.36 -7.32 -29.42
N LEU A 274 -8.84 -8.51 -29.12
CA LEU A 274 -7.41 -8.68 -28.88
C LEU A 274 -6.62 -8.79 -30.19
N ASN A 275 -5.47 -8.15 -30.26
CA ASN A 275 -4.47 -8.41 -31.30
C ASN A 275 -3.48 -9.49 -30.84
N ALA A 276 -2.67 -10.02 -31.76
CA ALA A 276 -1.71 -11.09 -31.46
C ALA A 276 -0.66 -10.71 -30.39
N ASN A 277 -0.39 -9.42 -30.22
CA ASN A 277 0.58 -8.87 -29.27
C ASN A 277 -0.04 -8.46 -27.93
N ASP A 278 -1.35 -8.67 -27.74
CA ASP A 278 -2.06 -8.30 -26.53
C ASP A 278 -1.56 -9.14 -25.34
N PRO A 279 -1.20 -8.50 -24.21
CA PRO A 279 -0.68 -9.22 -23.04
C PRO A 279 -1.68 -10.25 -22.48
N LEU A 280 -3.00 -10.02 -22.60
CA LEU A 280 -4.00 -11.01 -22.21
C LEU A 280 -4.01 -12.20 -23.17
N GLN A 281 -3.91 -11.97 -24.47
CA GLN A 281 -3.84 -13.05 -25.46
C GLN A 281 -2.60 -13.91 -25.25
N ALA A 282 -1.44 -13.29 -24.99
CA ALA A 282 -0.21 -13.99 -24.65
C ALA A 282 -0.37 -14.81 -23.36
N PHE A 283 -0.94 -14.23 -22.30
CA PHE A 283 -1.21 -14.93 -21.05
C PHE A 283 -2.13 -16.14 -21.23
N LEU A 284 -3.18 -16.01 -22.04
CA LEU A 284 -4.14 -17.09 -22.25
C LEU A 284 -3.56 -18.26 -23.07
N THR A 285 -2.63 -17.97 -23.97
CA THR A 285 -2.01 -18.97 -24.87
C THR A 285 -0.74 -19.59 -24.29
N HIS A 286 0.03 -18.87 -23.46
CA HIS A 286 1.35 -19.30 -22.99
C HIS A 286 1.37 -19.94 -21.60
N THR A 287 0.28 -19.99 -20.82
CA THR A 287 0.25 -20.72 -19.53
C THR A 287 0.19 -22.25 -19.73
N ARG A 288 1.19 -22.83 -20.39
CA ARG A 288 1.49 -24.25 -20.45
C ARG A 288 2.62 -24.58 -19.46
N HIS A 289 2.31 -24.70 -18.16
CA HIS A 289 3.16 -25.40 -17.19
C HIS A 289 2.30 -26.17 -16.20
#